data_AF-A0AAU7F421-F1
#
_entry.id   AF-A0AAU7F421-F1
#
_cell.length_a   1.000
_cell.length_b   1.000
_cell.length_c   1.000
_cell.angle_alpha   90.00
_cell.angle_beta   90.00
_cell.angle_gamma   90.00
#
_symmetry.space_group_name_H-M   'P 1'
#
loop_
_entity.id
_entity.type
_entity.pdbx_description
1 polymer ?
#
loop_
_entity_poly.entity_id
_entity_poly.type
_entity_poly.pdbx_seq_one_letter_code
_entity_poly.pdbx_strand_id
1 'polypeptide(L)'
;MQQFKTLMLREWMQHRRSWLILGLWTPVIAWALLYLVLFYQGLPQFNDAAMADTAKIASFGINAQSGFVFYLALIGVLLTIPGLPHRDKDDKSLAFWRSLPLDDRAAVIAPMLMNGLLLPLMAIVSAIVLNFLLSAPLWIASANAELVKNMMLALLGGSLQGLLTLLWFSPLVLLLALGNSVIRRWGMAIVLIGGVLFETALMRLSNYATGSNFVDIYFSGLFGIMTRVDFLGFLHANANLPEQISMLTRFIANPQFAAAIIVSAICLTVLIWRRKTGHAA
;
A
#
# COMPACT_ATOMS: atom_id res chain seq x y z
N MET A 1 -7.71 26.58 -3.74
CA MET A 1 -6.63 25.69 -4.27
C MET A 1 -5.29 25.84 -3.56
N GLN A 2 -4.77 27.06 -3.31
CA GLN A 2 -3.46 27.25 -2.66
C GLN A 2 -3.37 26.65 -1.24
N GLN A 3 -4.44 26.73 -0.45
CA GLN A 3 -4.49 26.15 0.90
C GLN A 3 -4.32 24.62 0.89
N PHE A 4 -5.05 23.92 -0.01
CA PHE A 4 -4.93 22.47 -0.14
C PHE A 4 -3.50 22.04 -0.51
N LYS A 5 -2.87 22.73 -1.47
CA LYS A 5 -1.46 22.49 -1.83
C LYS A 5 -0.52 22.66 -0.63
N THR A 6 -0.77 23.68 0.19
CA THR A 6 0.03 23.96 1.38
C THR A 6 -0.14 22.87 2.44
N LEU A 7 -1.36 22.37 2.64
CA LEU A 7 -1.63 21.22 3.52
C LEU A 7 -0.93 19.95 3.03
N MET A 8 -1.01 19.66 1.73
CA MET A 8 -0.27 18.53 1.13
C MET A 8 1.24 18.66 1.34
N LEU A 9 1.80 19.85 1.16
CA LEU A 9 3.22 20.13 1.38
C LEU A 9 3.61 19.95 2.86
N ARG A 10 2.75 20.37 3.79
CA ARG A 10 2.97 20.15 5.23
C ARG A 10 3.07 18.66 5.55
N GLU A 11 2.09 17.89 5.07
CA GLU A 11 2.04 16.44 5.29
C GLU A 11 3.26 15.73 4.67
N TRP A 12 3.67 16.15 3.47
CA TRP A 12 4.93 15.72 2.86
C TRP A 12 6.13 16.01 3.76
N MET A 13 6.33 17.26 4.17
CA MET A 13 7.50 17.68 4.95
C MET A 13 7.61 16.92 6.28
N GLN A 14 6.47 16.60 6.90
CA GLN A 14 6.40 15.89 8.16
C GLN A 14 6.73 14.40 8.02
N HIS A 15 6.19 13.73 7.00
CA HIS A 15 6.27 12.28 6.89
C HIS A 15 7.33 11.78 5.89
N ARG A 16 7.88 12.64 5.03
CA ARG A 16 8.83 12.27 3.96
C ARG A 16 10.00 11.41 4.45
N ARG A 17 10.56 11.68 5.64
CA ARG A 17 11.76 10.96 6.10
C ARG A 17 11.48 9.47 6.28
N SER A 18 10.38 9.11 6.94
CA SER A 18 10.00 7.71 7.15
C SER A 18 9.73 6.98 5.83
N TRP A 19 9.01 7.64 4.91
CA TRP A 19 8.70 7.06 3.59
C TRP A 19 9.93 6.96 2.68
N LEU A 20 10.87 7.89 2.76
CA LEU A 20 12.15 7.81 2.05
C LEU A 20 13.06 6.70 2.62
N ILE A 21 13.07 6.50 3.94
CA ILE A 21 13.77 5.36 4.55
C ILE A 21 13.18 4.05 4.03
N LEU A 22 11.85 3.95 4.05
CA LEU A 22 11.16 2.76 3.58
C LEU A 22 11.39 2.49 2.09
N GLY A 23 11.22 3.49 1.23
CA GLY A 23 11.32 3.35 -0.23
C GLY A 23 12.74 3.37 -0.81
N LEU A 24 13.68 4.11 -0.21
CA LEU A 24 15.05 4.25 -0.72
C LEU A 24 16.07 3.41 0.05
N TRP A 25 16.09 3.53 1.38
CA TRP A 25 17.13 2.87 2.18
C TRP A 25 16.91 1.37 2.29
N THR A 26 15.66 0.91 2.37
CA THR A 26 15.36 -0.53 2.46
C THR A 26 15.93 -1.32 1.26
N PRO A 27 15.66 -0.94 -0.02
CA PRO A 27 16.29 -1.61 -1.16
C PRO A 27 17.82 -1.51 -1.17
N VAL A 28 18.37 -0.33 -0.87
CA VAL A 28 19.83 -0.11 -0.90
C VAL A 28 20.55 -1.03 0.08
N ILE A 29 20.05 -1.12 1.33
CA ILE A 29 20.63 -1.99 2.35
C ILE A 29 20.49 -3.45 1.95
N ALA A 30 19.32 -3.86 1.47
CA ALA A 30 19.08 -5.25 1.10
C ALA A 30 19.95 -5.70 -0.09
N TRP A 31 20.12 -4.87 -1.12
CA TRP A 31 21.05 -5.14 -2.21
C TRP A 31 22.51 -5.11 -1.78
N ALA A 32 22.91 -4.17 -0.92
CA ALA A 32 24.27 -4.14 -0.39
C ALA A 32 24.63 -5.43 0.36
N LEU A 33 23.70 -5.95 1.18
CA LEU A 33 23.85 -7.24 1.86
C LEU A 33 23.90 -8.40 0.87
N LEU A 34 23.03 -8.43 -0.14
CA LEU A 34 23.03 -9.47 -1.17
C LEU A 34 24.37 -9.49 -1.93
N TYR A 35 24.85 -8.32 -2.37
CA TYR A 35 26.13 -8.22 -3.05
C TYR A 35 27.29 -8.65 -2.16
N LEU A 36 27.29 -8.29 -0.88
CA LEU A 36 28.31 -8.73 0.07
C LEU A 36 28.36 -10.26 0.18
N VAL A 37 27.20 -10.92 0.23
CA VAL A 37 27.11 -12.39 0.23
C VAL A 37 27.64 -12.98 -1.07
N LEU A 38 27.27 -12.41 -2.23
CA LEU A 38 27.77 -12.85 -3.54
C LEU A 38 29.29 -12.67 -3.67
N PHE A 39 29.85 -11.58 -3.17
CA PHE A 39 31.30 -11.36 -3.15
C PHE A 39 32.01 -12.38 -2.26
N TYR A 40 31.45 -12.71 -1.09
CA TYR A 40 32.02 -13.69 -0.18
C TYR A 40 32.00 -15.12 -0.74
N GLN A 41 30.93 -15.50 -1.45
CA GLN A 41 30.80 -16.82 -2.08
C GLN A 41 31.60 -16.97 -3.38
N GLY A 42 32.19 -15.87 -3.87
CA GLY A 42 32.76 -15.77 -5.21
C GLY A 42 31.68 -15.41 -6.22
N LEU A 43 31.94 -14.41 -7.06
CA LEU A 43 31.02 -14.05 -8.12
C LEU A 43 30.78 -15.25 -9.04
N PRO A 44 29.53 -15.51 -9.47
CA PRO A 44 29.25 -16.60 -10.40
C PRO A 44 30.13 -16.43 -11.64
N GLN A 45 30.91 -17.46 -12.00
CA GLN A 45 31.67 -17.45 -13.24
C GLN A 45 30.69 -17.37 -14.40
N PHE A 46 30.80 -16.37 -15.27
CA PHE A 46 29.87 -16.15 -16.38
C PHE A 46 30.04 -17.20 -17.49
N ASN A 47 29.61 -18.43 -17.21
CA ASN A 47 29.36 -19.49 -18.20
C ASN A 47 27.85 -19.66 -18.42
N ASP A 48 27.42 -20.31 -19.50
CA ASP A 48 26.02 -20.35 -19.92
C ASP A 48 25.04 -20.86 -18.83
N ALA A 49 25.49 -21.80 -17.98
CA ALA A 49 24.68 -22.29 -16.85
C ALA A 49 24.55 -21.23 -15.73
N ALA A 50 25.62 -20.51 -15.41
CA ALA A 50 25.63 -19.47 -14.40
C ALA A 50 24.92 -18.17 -14.84
N MET A 51 24.82 -17.90 -16.15
CA MET A 51 24.05 -16.76 -16.66
C MET A 51 22.55 -16.92 -16.38
N ALA A 52 22.01 -18.14 -16.47
CA ALA A 52 20.63 -18.45 -16.12
C ALA A 52 20.35 -18.26 -14.62
N ASP A 53 21.31 -18.58 -13.75
CA ASP A 53 21.15 -18.42 -12.30
C ASP A 53 21.31 -16.96 -11.85
N THR A 54 22.16 -16.19 -12.52
CA THR A 54 22.32 -14.75 -12.29
C THR A 54 21.02 -13.98 -12.59
N ALA A 55 20.33 -14.34 -13.67
CA ALA A 55 19.01 -13.82 -14.02
C ALA A 55 17.92 -14.16 -12.98
N LYS A 56 17.96 -15.36 -12.40
CA LYS A 56 17.04 -15.77 -11.32
C LYS A 56 17.31 -15.00 -10.03
N ILE A 57 18.57 -14.78 -9.66
CA ILE A 57 18.93 -13.99 -8.48
C ILE A 57 18.46 -12.54 -8.65
N ALA A 58 18.66 -11.95 -9.83
CA ALA A 58 18.21 -10.60 -10.13
C ALA A 58 16.69 -10.45 -10.01
N SER A 59 15.93 -11.37 -10.63
CA SER A 59 14.46 -11.36 -10.56
C SER A 59 13.94 -11.62 -9.14
N PHE A 60 14.53 -12.58 -8.42
CA PHE A 60 14.19 -12.83 -7.01
C PHE A 60 14.44 -11.59 -6.14
N GLY A 61 15.59 -10.94 -6.28
CA GLY A 61 15.95 -9.75 -5.51
C GLY A 61 14.94 -8.62 -5.68
N ILE A 62 14.50 -8.37 -6.92
CA ILE A 62 13.49 -7.35 -7.22
C ILE A 62 12.14 -7.71 -6.60
N ASN A 63 11.72 -8.95 -6.76
CA ASN A 63 10.38 -9.40 -6.35
C ASN A 63 10.25 -9.41 -4.84
N ALA A 64 11.21 -10.05 -4.18
CA ALA A 64 11.25 -10.15 -2.73
C ALA A 64 11.34 -8.77 -2.08
N GLN A 65 12.25 -7.91 -2.55
CA GLN A 65 12.45 -6.60 -1.92
C GLN A 65 11.31 -5.62 -2.22
N SER A 66 10.80 -5.58 -3.46
CA SER A 66 9.67 -4.71 -3.79
C SER A 66 8.40 -5.17 -3.09
N GLY A 67 8.18 -6.49 -2.99
CA GLY A 67 7.09 -7.07 -2.20
C GLY A 67 7.21 -6.73 -0.72
N PHE A 68 8.41 -6.84 -0.16
CA PHE A 68 8.65 -6.48 1.23
C PHE A 68 8.37 -5.00 1.52
N VAL A 69 8.88 -4.09 0.67
CA VAL A 69 8.58 -2.65 0.77
C VAL A 69 7.09 -2.39 0.62
N PHE A 70 6.40 -3.08 -0.30
CA PHE A 70 4.96 -2.98 -0.45
C PHE A 70 4.21 -3.35 0.84
N TYR A 71 4.54 -4.48 1.47
CA TYR A 71 3.93 -4.88 2.75
C TYR A 71 4.23 -3.89 3.88
N LEU A 72 5.48 -3.41 3.97
CA LEU A 72 5.84 -2.38 4.95
C LEU A 72 5.08 -1.07 4.71
N ALA A 73 4.83 -0.70 3.45
CA ALA A 73 4.05 0.48 3.12
C ALA A 73 2.60 0.33 3.57
N LEU A 74 1.96 -0.84 3.37
CA LEU A 74 0.62 -1.12 3.87
C LEU A 74 0.54 -1.06 5.39
N ILE A 75 1.53 -1.62 6.09
CA ILE A 75 1.62 -1.52 7.56
C ILE A 75 1.81 -0.06 7.98
N GLY A 76 2.68 0.68 7.30
CA GLY A 76 2.91 2.11 7.54
C GLY A 76 1.63 2.94 7.40
N VAL A 77 0.82 2.68 6.38
CA VAL A 77 -0.51 3.28 6.17
C VAL A 77 -1.42 3.02 7.38
N LEU A 78 -1.53 1.76 7.83
CA LEU A 78 -2.37 1.39 8.98
C LEU A 78 -1.96 2.08 10.27
N LEU A 79 -0.67 2.24 10.50
CA LEU A 79 -0.14 2.81 11.75
C LEU A 79 -0.21 4.34 11.75
N THR A 80 -0.04 4.98 10.59
CA THR A 80 0.08 6.44 10.51
C THR A 80 -1.27 7.15 10.42
N ILE A 81 -2.23 6.58 9.69
CA ILE A 81 -3.42 7.31 9.24
C ILE A 81 -4.52 7.49 10.29
N PRO A 82 -4.85 6.53 11.18
CA PRO A 82 -6.04 6.61 12.02
C PRO A 82 -6.12 7.88 12.87
N GLY A 83 -4.99 8.45 13.28
CA GLY A 83 -4.90 9.67 14.09
C GLY A 83 -4.92 10.99 13.31
N LEU A 84 -4.63 10.98 12.01
CA LEU A 84 -4.35 12.21 11.25
C LEU A 84 -5.55 13.15 11.05
N PRO A 85 -6.79 12.69 10.75
CA PRO A 85 -7.87 13.59 10.37
C PRO A 85 -8.29 14.58 11.47
N HIS A 86 -7.96 14.27 12.73
CA HIS A 86 -8.37 15.04 13.90
C HIS A 86 -7.18 15.52 14.76
N ARG A 87 -5.94 15.33 14.29
CA ARG A 87 -4.73 15.74 15.02
C ARG A 87 -4.75 17.22 15.44
N ASP A 88 -5.30 18.08 14.60
CA ASP A 88 -5.44 19.51 14.88
C ASP A 88 -6.33 19.81 16.10
N LYS A 89 -7.20 18.88 16.51
CA LYS A 89 -8.06 19.03 17.69
C LYS A 89 -7.33 18.71 18.99
N ASP A 90 -6.36 17.82 18.94
CA ASP A 90 -5.65 17.31 20.13
C ASP A 90 -4.41 18.15 20.47
N ASP A 91 -3.87 18.92 19.53
CA ASP A 91 -2.70 19.77 19.74
C ASP A 91 -3.10 21.22 20.06
N LYS A 92 -2.84 21.68 21.29
CA LYS A 92 -3.19 23.02 21.76
C LYS A 92 -2.40 24.13 21.05
N SER A 93 -1.22 23.82 20.50
CA SER A 93 -0.47 24.75 19.65
C SER A 93 -1.16 24.98 18.29
N LEU A 94 -2.09 24.09 17.92
CA LEU A 94 -2.93 24.21 16.72
C LEU A 94 -4.21 25.04 16.91
N ALA A 95 -4.46 25.59 18.10
CA ALA A 95 -5.52 26.60 18.28
C ALA A 95 -5.28 27.86 17.42
N PHE A 96 -4.01 28.22 17.17
CA PHE A 96 -3.64 29.25 16.19
C PHE A 96 -4.09 28.86 14.78
N TRP A 97 -3.90 27.60 14.38
CA TRP A 97 -4.30 27.12 13.06
C TRP A 97 -5.82 27.00 12.88
N ARG A 98 -6.58 26.85 13.97
CA ARG A 98 -8.04 26.98 13.97
C ARG A 98 -8.54 28.39 13.72
N SER A 99 -7.72 29.41 14.02
CA SER A 99 -8.07 30.80 13.69
C SER A 99 -7.90 31.12 12.19
N LEU A 100 -7.19 30.27 11.45
CA LEU A 100 -7.06 30.41 10.01
C LEU A 100 -8.31 29.85 9.32
N PRO A 101 -8.83 30.53 8.28
CA PRO A 101 -9.97 30.05 7.51
C PRO A 101 -9.54 28.83 6.68
N LEU A 102 -9.60 27.65 7.29
CA LEU A 102 -9.25 26.37 6.69
C LEU A 102 -10.52 25.60 6.36
N ASP A 103 -10.66 25.16 5.11
CA ASP A 103 -11.78 24.29 4.72
C ASP A 103 -11.67 22.91 5.40
N ASP A 104 -12.71 22.51 6.12
CA ASP A 104 -12.79 21.21 6.81
C ASP A 104 -12.59 20.03 5.87
N ARG A 105 -13.04 20.16 4.61
CA ARG A 105 -12.83 19.12 3.60
C ARG A 105 -11.36 18.96 3.28
N ALA A 106 -10.68 20.09 3.02
CA ALA A 106 -9.25 20.10 2.70
C ALA A 106 -8.42 19.53 3.87
N ALA A 107 -8.82 19.82 5.11
CA ALA A 107 -8.12 19.38 6.31
C ALA A 107 -8.21 17.88 6.58
N VAL A 108 -9.26 17.21 6.10
CA VAL A 108 -9.40 15.74 6.16
C VAL A 108 -8.79 15.08 4.93
N ILE A 109 -9.09 15.59 3.73
CA ILE A 109 -8.69 14.95 2.47
C ILE A 109 -7.18 15.02 2.29
N ALA A 110 -6.52 16.13 2.62
CA ALA A 110 -5.08 16.28 2.43
C ALA A 110 -4.25 15.22 3.17
N PRO A 111 -4.40 15.01 4.49
CA PRO A 111 -3.65 13.97 5.19
C PRO A 111 -4.01 12.55 4.74
N MET A 112 -5.29 12.27 4.41
CA MET A 112 -5.71 10.96 3.89
C MET A 112 -5.08 10.67 2.52
N LEU A 113 -5.13 11.63 1.60
CA LEU A 113 -4.56 11.47 0.27
C LEU A 113 -3.03 11.34 0.35
N MET A 114 -2.39 12.17 1.15
CA MET A 114 -0.93 12.18 1.25
C MET A 114 -0.39 10.90 1.89
N ASN A 115 -0.90 10.50 3.07
CA ASN A 115 -0.37 9.37 3.82
C ASN A 115 -1.01 8.03 3.43
N GLY A 116 -2.23 8.04 2.87
CA GLY A 116 -2.93 6.83 2.43
C GLY A 116 -2.68 6.42 1.00
N LEU A 117 -2.26 7.35 0.14
CA LEU A 117 -2.06 7.07 -1.28
C LEU A 117 -0.70 7.53 -1.78
N LEU A 118 -0.40 8.83 -1.73
CA LEU A 118 0.76 9.39 -2.44
C LEU A 118 2.11 8.95 -1.86
N LEU A 119 2.29 9.04 -0.54
CA LEU A 119 3.52 8.64 0.13
C LEU A 119 3.81 7.13 0.05
N PRO A 120 2.82 6.24 0.31
CA PRO A 120 3.00 4.80 0.10
C PRO A 120 3.29 4.46 -1.35
N LEU A 121 2.55 5.05 -2.30
CA LEU A 121 2.74 4.81 -3.73
C LEU A 121 4.14 5.24 -4.17
N MET A 122 4.59 6.43 -3.73
CA MET A 122 5.93 6.90 -4.00
C MET A 122 6.98 5.93 -3.43
N ALA A 123 6.80 5.43 -2.21
CA ALA A 123 7.73 4.47 -1.61
C ALA A 123 7.80 3.16 -2.43
N ILE A 124 6.64 2.63 -2.84
CA ILE A 124 6.55 1.42 -3.69
C ILE A 124 7.24 1.67 -5.03
N VAL A 125 6.90 2.75 -5.74
CA VAL A 125 7.50 3.08 -7.04
C VAL A 125 9.01 3.31 -6.90
N SER A 126 9.46 4.03 -5.87
CA SER A 126 10.88 4.24 -5.63
C SER A 126 11.64 2.94 -5.36
N ALA A 127 11.03 2.01 -4.63
CA ALA A 127 11.62 0.71 -4.36
C ALA A 127 11.71 -0.15 -5.62
N ILE A 128 10.65 -0.20 -6.44
CA ILE A 128 10.67 -0.93 -7.71
C ILE A 128 11.74 -0.34 -8.64
N VAL A 129 11.81 0.99 -8.79
CA VAL A 129 12.81 1.66 -9.64
C VAL A 129 14.23 1.40 -9.12
N LEU A 130 14.46 1.51 -7.82
CA LEU A 130 15.78 1.23 -7.25
C LEU A 130 16.15 -0.24 -7.37
N ASN A 131 15.24 -1.17 -7.14
CA ASN A 131 15.48 -2.60 -7.32
C ASN A 131 15.86 -2.93 -8.77
N PHE A 132 15.20 -2.28 -9.73
CA PHE A 132 15.57 -2.40 -11.14
C PHE A 132 16.98 -1.85 -11.42
N LEU A 133 17.34 -0.68 -10.89
CA LEU A 133 18.66 -0.08 -11.08
C LEU A 133 19.77 -0.85 -10.36
N LEU A 134 19.53 -1.29 -9.12
CA LEU A 134 20.50 -1.99 -8.30
C LEU A 134 20.75 -3.41 -8.79
N SER A 135 19.81 -4.02 -9.50
CA SER A 135 20.00 -5.31 -10.18
C SER A 135 20.71 -5.20 -11.53
N ALA A 136 21.00 -3.98 -12.03
CA ALA A 136 21.62 -3.73 -13.33
C ALA A 136 22.88 -4.55 -13.65
N PRO A 137 23.86 -4.64 -12.74
CA PRO A 137 25.06 -5.44 -13.00
C PRO A 137 24.75 -6.90 -13.34
N LEU A 138 23.73 -7.49 -12.71
CA LEU A 138 23.37 -8.90 -12.87
C LEU A 138 22.72 -9.20 -14.22
N TRP A 139 21.87 -8.30 -14.72
CA TRP A 139 21.20 -8.52 -16.01
C TRP A 139 21.99 -8.01 -17.21
N ILE A 140 22.84 -7.00 -17.04
CA ILE A 140 23.83 -6.64 -18.06
C ILE A 140 24.78 -7.82 -18.28
N ALA A 141 25.22 -8.45 -17.19
CA ALA A 141 26.08 -9.61 -17.28
C ALA A 141 25.41 -10.79 -17.97
N SER A 142 24.09 -10.99 -17.84
CA SER A 142 23.37 -12.09 -18.50
C SER A 142 23.03 -11.83 -19.97
N ALA A 143 23.27 -10.63 -20.51
CA ALA A 143 22.99 -10.23 -21.90
C ALA A 143 21.56 -10.54 -22.40
N ASN A 144 20.59 -10.64 -21.49
CA ASN A 144 19.26 -11.13 -21.80
C ASN A 144 18.26 -9.98 -22.03
N ALA A 145 18.01 -9.64 -23.30
CA ALA A 145 17.07 -8.58 -23.69
C ALA A 145 15.61 -8.87 -23.29
N GLU A 146 15.21 -10.14 -23.25
CA GLU A 146 13.87 -10.54 -22.82
C GLU A 146 13.65 -10.28 -21.33
N LEU A 147 14.69 -10.51 -20.52
CA LEU A 147 14.67 -10.21 -19.10
C LEU A 147 14.49 -8.70 -18.84
N VAL A 148 15.22 -7.84 -19.56
CA VAL A 148 15.05 -6.38 -19.45
C VAL A 148 13.62 -5.96 -19.79
N LYS A 149 13.06 -6.47 -20.89
CA LYS A 149 11.67 -6.22 -21.28
C LYS A 149 10.70 -6.64 -20.17
N ASN A 150 10.82 -7.87 -19.67
CA ASN A 150 9.92 -8.38 -18.65
C ASN A 150 10.02 -7.61 -17.33
N MET A 151 11.20 -7.10 -16.99
CA MET A 151 11.41 -6.22 -15.83
C MET A 151 10.76 -4.85 -16.00
N MET A 152 10.83 -4.25 -17.20
CA MET A 152 10.12 -3.00 -17.48
C MET A 152 8.60 -3.19 -17.37
N LEU A 153 8.09 -4.35 -17.80
CA LEU A 153 6.68 -4.71 -17.63
C LEU A 153 6.33 -4.93 -16.16
N ALA A 154 7.18 -5.61 -15.40
CA ALA A 154 7.00 -5.77 -13.95
C ALA A 154 7.01 -4.41 -13.22
N LEU A 155 7.78 -3.43 -13.70
CA LEU A 155 7.79 -2.07 -13.14
C LEU A 155 6.44 -1.37 -13.35
N LEU A 156 5.95 -1.34 -14.58
CA LEU A 156 4.65 -0.73 -14.92
C LEU A 156 3.50 -1.47 -14.22
N GLY A 157 3.50 -2.78 -14.36
CA GLY A 157 2.53 -3.69 -13.78
C GLY A 157 2.44 -3.62 -12.27
N GLY A 158 3.58 -3.76 -11.59
CA GLY A 158 3.70 -3.68 -10.14
C GLY A 158 3.31 -2.31 -9.59
N SER A 159 3.62 -1.22 -10.30
CA SER A 159 3.21 0.13 -9.90
C SER A 159 1.69 0.32 -9.97
N LEU A 160 1.05 -0.14 -11.05
CA LEU A 160 -0.39 -0.08 -11.23
C LEU A 160 -1.11 -0.98 -10.22
N GLN A 161 -0.62 -2.20 -10.03
CA GLN A 161 -1.12 -3.11 -9.00
C GLN A 161 -1.00 -2.48 -7.61
N GLY A 162 0.15 -1.87 -7.29
CA GLY A 162 0.34 -1.17 -6.01
C GLY A 162 -0.70 -0.07 -5.79
N LEU A 163 -0.97 0.75 -6.81
CA LEU A 163 -2.03 1.77 -6.76
C LEU A 163 -3.42 1.15 -6.55
N LEU A 164 -3.77 0.12 -7.32
CA LEU A 164 -5.07 -0.55 -7.19
C LEU A 164 -5.23 -1.22 -5.83
N THR A 165 -4.17 -1.79 -5.26
CA THR A 165 -4.22 -2.37 -3.92
C THR A 165 -4.35 -1.29 -2.85
N LEU A 166 -3.70 -0.13 -2.98
CA LEU A 166 -3.89 0.99 -2.04
C LEU A 166 -5.33 1.52 -2.08
N LEU A 167 -5.93 1.61 -3.27
CA LEU A 167 -7.35 1.98 -3.43
C LEU A 167 -8.29 0.91 -2.87
N TRP A 168 -7.97 -0.37 -3.07
CA TRP A 168 -8.71 -1.46 -2.47
C TRP A 168 -8.65 -1.43 -0.93
N PHE A 169 -7.50 -1.01 -0.39
CA PHE A 169 -7.22 -0.96 1.04
C PHE A 169 -7.80 0.28 1.73
N SER A 170 -8.21 1.30 0.97
CA SER A 170 -8.74 2.56 1.52
C SER A 170 -9.96 2.42 2.44
N PRO A 171 -10.92 1.48 2.26
CA PRO A 171 -12.08 1.38 3.14
C PRO A 171 -11.65 1.02 4.56
N LEU A 172 -10.71 0.09 4.71
CA LEU A 172 -10.18 -0.31 6.01
C LEU A 172 -9.50 0.87 6.70
N VAL A 173 -8.65 1.58 5.97
CA VAL A 173 -7.94 2.77 6.48
C VAL A 173 -8.91 3.84 6.95
N LEU A 174 -9.94 4.12 6.16
CA LEU A 174 -10.94 5.13 6.50
C LEU A 174 -11.86 4.68 7.64
N LEU A 175 -12.17 3.39 7.74
CA LEU A 175 -12.89 2.82 8.89
C LEU A 175 -12.07 2.92 10.17
N LEU A 176 -10.76 2.68 10.13
CA LEU A 176 -9.88 2.84 11.30
C LEU A 176 -9.76 4.31 11.70
N ALA A 177 -9.64 5.22 10.74
CA ALA A 177 -9.67 6.65 10.98
C ALA A 177 -11.01 7.12 11.57
N LEU A 178 -12.12 6.56 11.09
CA LEU A 178 -13.45 6.81 11.62
C LEU A 178 -13.58 6.27 13.04
N GLY A 179 -13.22 5.01 13.29
CA GLY A 179 -13.23 4.40 14.62
C GLY A 179 -12.39 5.17 15.62
N ASN A 180 -11.16 5.54 15.25
CA ASN A 180 -10.28 6.36 16.09
C ASN A 180 -10.87 7.75 16.35
N SER A 181 -11.58 8.34 15.40
CA SER A 181 -12.30 9.59 15.68
C SER A 181 -13.40 9.37 16.73
N VAL A 182 -14.09 8.21 16.75
CA VAL A 182 -15.26 7.93 17.63
C VAL A 182 -14.79 7.63 19.04
N ILE A 183 -13.89 6.66 19.18
CA ILE A 183 -13.55 6.04 20.47
C ILE A 183 -12.10 6.39 20.87
N ARG A 184 -11.47 7.37 20.19
CA ARG A 184 -10.07 7.79 20.42
C ARG A 184 -9.15 6.56 20.41
N ARG A 185 -8.32 6.40 21.46
CA ARG A 185 -7.25 5.40 21.58
C ARG A 185 -7.70 3.95 21.37
N TRP A 186 -8.96 3.63 21.68
CA TRP A 186 -9.50 2.28 21.53
C TRP A 186 -10.19 2.03 20.19
N GLY A 187 -10.45 3.08 19.42
CA GLY A 187 -11.20 2.98 18.17
C GLY A 187 -10.54 2.05 17.16
N MET A 188 -9.21 2.07 17.06
CA MET A 188 -8.47 1.17 16.17
C MET A 188 -8.63 -0.30 16.59
N ALA A 189 -8.41 -0.60 17.88
CA ALA A 189 -8.54 -1.95 18.42
C ALA A 189 -9.97 -2.48 18.27
N ILE A 190 -10.98 -1.65 18.55
CA ILE A 190 -12.40 -2.02 18.44
C ILE A 190 -12.78 -2.28 16.98
N VAL A 191 -12.31 -1.47 16.02
CA VAL A 191 -12.61 -1.72 14.60
C VAL A 191 -11.95 -3.01 14.13
N LEU A 192 -10.69 -3.29 14.54
CA LEU A 192 -9.99 -4.51 14.16
C LEU A 192 -10.62 -5.75 14.81
N ILE A 193 -10.75 -5.76 16.13
CA ILE A 193 -11.32 -6.88 16.89
C ILE A 193 -12.80 -7.06 16.54
N GLY A 194 -13.56 -5.96 16.49
CA GLY A 194 -14.97 -5.97 16.14
C GLY A 194 -15.21 -6.47 14.72
N GLY A 195 -14.35 -6.09 13.75
CA GLY A 195 -14.39 -6.63 12.39
C GLY A 195 -14.21 -8.15 12.35
N VAL A 196 -13.18 -8.66 13.04
CA VAL A 196 -12.91 -10.11 13.13
C VAL A 196 -14.03 -10.86 13.85
N LEU A 197 -14.55 -10.32 14.95
CA LEU A 197 -15.65 -10.94 15.69
C LEU A 197 -16.96 -10.93 14.89
N PHE A 198 -17.26 -9.81 14.23
CA PHE A 198 -18.43 -9.68 13.37
C PHE A 198 -18.37 -10.67 12.20
N GLU A 199 -17.20 -10.82 11.58
CA GLU A 199 -16.97 -11.82 10.56
C GLU A 199 -17.20 -13.24 11.09
N THR A 200 -16.58 -13.58 12.21
CA THR A 200 -16.70 -14.91 12.82
C THR A 200 -18.16 -15.21 13.16
N ALA A 201 -18.91 -14.21 13.63
CA ALA A 201 -20.34 -14.32 13.90
C ALA A 201 -21.14 -14.54 12.60
N LEU A 202 -20.85 -13.78 11.54
CA LEU A 202 -21.50 -13.97 10.24
C LEU A 202 -21.23 -15.35 9.65
N MET A 203 -19.99 -15.84 9.71
CA MET A 203 -19.64 -17.19 9.23
C MET A 203 -20.42 -18.26 9.97
N ARG A 204 -20.56 -18.11 11.29
CA ARG A 204 -21.34 -19.05 12.10
C ARG A 204 -22.82 -18.99 11.77
N LEU A 205 -23.37 -17.79 11.56
CA LEU A 205 -24.77 -17.60 11.16
C LEU A 205 -25.06 -18.13 9.76
N SER A 206 -24.15 -17.95 8.79
CA SER A 206 -24.34 -18.44 7.42
C SER A 206 -24.18 -19.94 7.27
N ASN A 207 -23.24 -20.54 8.01
CA ASN A 207 -23.10 -21.99 8.06
C ASN A 207 -24.37 -22.66 8.64
N TYR A 208 -25.17 -21.92 9.39
CA TYR A 208 -26.50 -22.34 9.85
C TYR A 208 -27.62 -22.09 8.82
N ALA A 209 -27.44 -21.15 7.88
CA ALA A 209 -28.53 -20.65 7.05
C ALA A 209 -28.60 -21.24 5.64
N THR A 210 -27.50 -21.67 5.01
CA THR A 210 -27.53 -22.36 3.70
C THR A 210 -26.13 -22.76 3.26
N GLY A 211 -25.98 -23.96 2.69
CA GLY A 211 -24.77 -24.32 1.96
C GLY A 211 -24.56 -23.39 0.77
N SER A 212 -23.33 -22.88 0.63
CA SER A 212 -22.75 -22.06 -0.45
C SER A 212 -22.62 -20.54 -0.24
N ASN A 213 -21.35 -20.10 -0.32
CA ASN A 213 -20.79 -18.90 -0.95
C ASN A 213 -21.19 -17.48 -0.50
N PHE A 214 -22.15 -17.31 0.42
CA PHE A 214 -22.63 -15.96 0.75
C PHE A 214 -21.70 -15.18 1.73
N VAL A 215 -20.85 -15.87 2.48
CA VAL A 215 -20.07 -15.27 3.59
C VAL A 215 -18.55 -15.22 3.40
N ASP A 216 -18.03 -15.72 2.29
CA ASP A 216 -16.65 -15.43 1.86
C ASP A 216 -16.43 -13.94 1.48
N ILE A 217 -17.49 -13.13 1.53
CA ILE A 217 -17.56 -11.80 0.92
C ILE A 217 -17.13 -10.68 1.88
N TYR A 218 -17.19 -10.85 3.21
CA TYR A 218 -17.30 -9.66 4.08
C TYR A 218 -16.08 -9.29 4.94
N PHE A 219 -15.14 -10.20 5.26
CA PHE A 219 -13.88 -9.81 5.95
C PHE A 219 -12.67 -10.74 5.69
N SER A 220 -12.90 -12.02 5.36
CA SER A 220 -11.89 -12.90 4.75
C SER A 220 -11.48 -12.36 3.38
N GLY A 221 -12.31 -11.52 2.76
CA GLY A 221 -11.92 -10.65 1.66
C GLY A 221 -10.96 -9.53 2.07
N LEU A 222 -11.15 -8.83 3.19
CA LEU A 222 -10.29 -7.71 3.57
C LEU A 222 -8.85 -8.15 3.91
N PHE A 223 -8.66 -9.24 4.66
CA PHE A 223 -7.34 -9.81 4.94
C PHE A 223 -6.90 -10.90 3.94
N GLY A 224 -7.82 -11.73 3.46
CA GLY A 224 -7.53 -12.77 2.48
C GLY A 224 -7.37 -12.25 1.04
N ILE A 225 -7.77 -11.01 0.73
CA ILE A 225 -7.37 -10.34 -0.54
C ILE A 225 -5.99 -9.68 -0.39
N MET A 226 -5.57 -9.26 0.82
CA MET A 226 -4.16 -8.90 1.04
C MET A 226 -3.21 -10.08 0.81
N THR A 227 -3.69 -11.32 1.01
CA THR A 227 -2.92 -12.55 0.74
C THR A 227 -3.20 -13.16 -0.64
N ARG A 228 -4.32 -12.83 -1.31
CA ARG A 228 -4.65 -13.28 -2.68
C ARG A 228 -4.23 -12.34 -3.80
N VAL A 229 -3.94 -11.06 -3.51
CA VAL A 229 -3.18 -10.24 -4.46
C VAL A 229 -1.76 -10.81 -4.44
N ASP A 230 -1.49 -11.69 -5.40
CA ASP A 230 -0.16 -12.25 -5.62
C ASP A 230 0.75 -11.16 -6.19
N PHE A 231 1.09 -10.19 -5.35
CA PHE A 231 2.00 -9.09 -5.69
C PHE A 231 3.36 -9.65 -6.11
N LEU A 232 3.76 -10.77 -5.50
CA LEU A 232 4.94 -11.54 -5.89
C LEU A 232 4.75 -12.20 -7.26
N GLY A 233 3.57 -12.75 -7.56
CA GLY A 233 3.16 -13.24 -8.87
C GLY A 233 3.22 -12.19 -9.98
N PHE A 234 2.80 -10.96 -9.68
CA PHE A 234 2.84 -9.84 -10.63
C PHE A 234 4.27 -9.41 -10.98
N LEU A 235 5.19 -9.55 -10.03
CA LEU A 235 6.59 -9.20 -10.20
C LEU A 235 7.42 -10.35 -10.82
N HIS A 236 6.87 -11.55 -11.00
CA HIS A 236 7.59 -12.62 -11.71
C HIS A 236 8.01 -12.13 -13.10
N ALA A 237 9.32 -12.14 -13.36
CA ALA A 237 9.95 -11.71 -14.61
C ALA A 237 9.59 -12.59 -15.84
N ASN A 238 8.59 -13.47 -15.72
CA ASN A 238 8.04 -14.32 -16.78
C ASN A 238 6.53 -14.11 -17.00
N ALA A 239 5.90 -13.15 -16.31
CA ALA A 239 4.48 -12.91 -16.48
C ALA A 239 4.22 -12.26 -17.85
N ASN A 240 3.47 -12.98 -18.69
CA ASN A 240 3.07 -12.50 -19.99
C ASN A 240 2.17 -11.26 -19.84
N LEU A 241 2.44 -10.20 -20.60
CA LEU A 241 1.68 -8.95 -20.56
C LEU A 241 0.15 -9.15 -20.70
N PRO A 242 -0.36 -10.02 -21.60
CA PRO A 242 -1.79 -10.32 -21.67
C PRO A 242 -2.35 -10.90 -20.36
N GLU A 243 -1.56 -11.72 -19.66
CA GLU A 243 -1.96 -12.33 -18.41
C GLU A 243 -2.03 -11.28 -17.28
N GLN A 244 -1.01 -10.42 -17.17
CA GLN A 244 -1.00 -9.30 -16.23
C GLN A 244 -2.19 -8.36 -16.44
N ILE A 245 -2.47 -7.98 -17.70
CA ILE A 245 -3.64 -7.15 -18.04
C ILE A 245 -4.93 -7.88 -17.70
N SER A 246 -5.03 -9.19 -18.00
CA SER A 246 -6.20 -9.99 -17.63
C SER A 246 -6.39 -10.04 -16.11
N MET A 247 -5.33 -10.13 -15.31
CA MET A 247 -5.43 -10.10 -13.85
C MET A 247 -5.92 -8.74 -13.35
N LEU A 248 -5.34 -7.64 -13.84
CA LEU A 248 -5.73 -6.28 -13.46
C LEU A 248 -7.18 -5.95 -13.84
N THR A 249 -7.59 -6.34 -15.04
CA THR A 249 -8.97 -6.15 -15.52
C THR A 249 -9.97 -6.96 -14.71
N ARG A 250 -9.66 -8.22 -14.38
CA ARG A 250 -10.48 -9.04 -13.45
C ARG A 250 -10.54 -8.42 -12.06
N PHE A 251 -9.44 -7.84 -11.57
CA PHE A 251 -9.40 -7.16 -10.28
C PHE A 251 -10.32 -5.94 -10.24
N ILE A 252 -10.26 -5.07 -11.26
CA ILE A 252 -11.12 -3.88 -11.37
C ILE A 252 -12.59 -4.28 -11.60
N ALA A 253 -12.84 -5.32 -12.41
CA ALA A 253 -14.18 -5.81 -12.70
C ALA A 253 -14.83 -6.55 -11.52
N ASN A 254 -14.10 -6.79 -10.43
CA ASN A 254 -14.65 -7.43 -9.25
C ASN A 254 -15.69 -6.49 -8.60
N PRO A 255 -16.95 -6.93 -8.40
CA PRO A 255 -17.98 -6.11 -7.74
C PRO A 255 -17.58 -5.65 -6.33
N GLN A 256 -16.72 -6.40 -5.65
CA GLN A 256 -16.17 -6.03 -4.36
C GLN A 256 -15.25 -4.79 -4.45
N PHE A 257 -14.59 -4.56 -5.58
CA PHE A 257 -13.74 -3.39 -5.80
C PHE A 257 -14.59 -2.12 -5.85
N ALA A 258 -15.71 -2.18 -6.57
CA ALA A 258 -16.69 -1.10 -6.58
C ALA A 258 -17.30 -0.86 -5.19
N ALA A 259 -17.65 -1.92 -4.47
CA ALA A 259 -18.16 -1.82 -3.09
C ALA A 259 -17.13 -1.16 -2.16
N ALA A 260 -15.84 -1.52 -2.26
CA ALA A 260 -14.76 -0.91 -1.49
C ALA A 260 -14.68 0.61 -1.76
N ILE A 261 -14.74 1.04 -3.02
CA ILE A 261 -14.74 2.47 -3.37
C ILE A 261 -15.94 3.19 -2.74
N ILE A 262 -17.14 2.59 -2.82
CA ILE A 262 -18.36 3.18 -2.25
C ILE A 262 -18.24 3.32 -0.73
N VAL A 263 -17.81 2.26 -0.04
CA VAL A 263 -17.60 2.28 1.42
C VAL A 263 -16.55 3.34 1.80
N SER A 264 -15.48 3.45 1.03
CA SER A 264 -14.45 4.48 1.22
C SER A 264 -15.04 5.89 1.09
N ALA A 265 -15.84 6.14 0.05
CA ALA A 265 -16.49 7.43 -0.17
C ALA A 265 -17.46 7.78 0.98
N ILE A 266 -18.22 6.81 1.47
CA ILE A 266 -19.11 6.97 2.63
C ILE A 266 -18.29 7.32 3.88
N CYS A 267 -17.25 6.54 4.20
CA CYS A 267 -16.42 6.77 5.39
C CYS A 267 -15.75 8.14 5.36
N LEU A 268 -15.23 8.56 4.20
CA LEU A 268 -14.64 9.88 4.01
C LEU A 268 -15.68 11.00 4.22
N THR A 269 -16.89 10.83 3.69
CA THR A 269 -17.99 11.79 3.85
C THR A 269 -18.39 11.93 5.32
N VAL A 270 -18.48 10.82 6.05
CA VAL A 270 -18.79 10.81 7.49
C VAL A 270 -17.68 11.48 8.29
N LEU A 271 -16.40 11.22 7.97
CA LEU A 271 -15.26 11.90 8.60
C LEU A 271 -15.32 13.42 8.43
N ILE A 272 -15.63 13.89 7.22
CA ILE A 272 -15.78 15.33 6.92
C ILE A 272 -16.97 15.91 7.69
N TRP A 273 -18.13 15.24 7.64
CA TRP A 273 -19.34 15.69 8.35
C TRP A 273 -19.08 15.84 9.85
N ARG A 274 -18.39 14.86 10.45
CA ARG A 274 -18.08 14.88 11.87
C ARG A 274 -17.08 15.96 12.26
N ARG A 275 -16.13 16.28 11.38
CA ARG A 275 -15.22 17.39 11.62
C ARG A 275 -16.00 18.70 11.73
N LYS A 276 -16.98 18.93 10.84
CA LYS A 276 -17.87 20.10 10.84
C LYS A 276 -18.69 20.22 12.12
N THR A 277 -19.37 19.14 12.52
CA THR A 277 -20.25 19.17 13.72
C THR A 277 -19.47 19.37 15.01
N GLY A 278 -18.24 18.86 15.10
CA GLY A 278 -17.38 19.08 16.27
C GLY A 278 -16.76 20.48 16.39
N HIS A 279 -17.17 21.47 15.59
CA HIS A 279 -16.89 22.89 15.81
C HIS A 279 -18.08 23.64 16.45
N ALA A 280 -19.27 23.02 16.51
CA ALA A 280 -20.49 23.63 17.02
C ALA A 280 -20.82 23.28 18.48
N ALA A 281 -19.94 22.51 19.14
CA ALA A 281 -20.02 22.13 20.55
C ALA A 281 -18.77 22.60 21.28
#